data_AF-A0A6L6F1G8-F1
#
_entry.id   AF-A0A6L6F1G8-F1
#
_cell.length_a   1.000
_cell.length_b   1.000
_cell.length_c   1.000
_cell.angle_alpha   90.00
_cell.angle_beta   90.00
_cell.angle_gamma   90.00
#
_symmetry.space_group_name_H-M   'P 1'
#
loop_
_entity.id
_entity.type
_entity.pdbx_description
1 polymer ?
#
loop_
_entity_poly.entity_id
_entity_poly.type
_entity_poly.pdbx_seq_one_letter_code
_entity_poly.pdbx_strand_id
1 'polypeptide(L)'
;VVVHNAAFDMYALRDACWASEVQYPPMTYADTLVMSRRELALISYRLPIVAEALGVSLPQHHRAEDDAAACAGIMLALAQRRGAATVNELAEGLHIRLGCLNPDSEGNLTCYARPLGSHGGGPRPDAPDANPNADPEHPLYGQVMVFTGALALTRTEAWDWAASVGSQPEENVTKRTTILVIGNGFQGDSMEDFQTGKAKKALALLEKGQQIEVMTEEQFMESLGDATSPSM
;
A
#
# COMPACT_ATOMS: atom_id res chain seq x y z
N VAL A 1 -11.69 -13.19 9.62
CA VAL A 1 -12.42 -13.09 8.32
C VAL A 1 -11.53 -13.64 7.22
N VAL A 2 -12.10 -14.24 6.18
CA VAL A 2 -11.34 -14.75 5.02
C VAL A 2 -11.90 -14.11 3.77
N VAL A 3 -11.03 -13.65 2.89
CA VAL A 3 -11.37 -12.97 1.63
C VAL A 3 -10.44 -13.44 0.51
N HIS A 4 -10.77 -13.10 -0.73
CA HIS A 4 -9.92 -13.33 -1.88
C HIS A 4 -9.75 -12.01 -2.62
N ASN A 5 -8.53 -11.47 -2.63
CA ASN A 5 -8.25 -10.09 -3.06
C ASN A 5 -8.83 -9.05 -2.08
N ALA A 6 -8.29 -9.07 -0.85
CA ALA A 6 -8.81 -8.30 0.27
C ALA A 6 -8.95 -6.80 -0.02
N ALA A 7 -8.06 -6.23 -0.84
CA ALA A 7 -8.12 -4.81 -1.18
C ALA A 7 -9.53 -4.41 -1.66
N PHE A 8 -10.14 -5.21 -2.54
CA PHE A 8 -11.47 -4.95 -3.08
C PHE A 8 -12.55 -4.93 -1.99
N ASP A 9 -12.62 -6.00 -1.19
CA ASP A 9 -13.63 -6.13 -0.13
C ASP A 9 -13.47 -5.08 0.98
N MET A 10 -12.23 -4.78 1.36
CA MET A 10 -11.96 -3.82 2.43
C MET A 10 -12.30 -2.39 1.99
N TYR A 11 -12.10 -2.03 0.71
CA TYR A 11 -12.56 -0.74 0.17
C TYR A 11 -14.09 -0.64 0.21
N ALA A 12 -14.79 -1.66 -0.31
CA ALA A 12 -16.26 -1.68 -0.33
C ALA A 12 -16.85 -1.60 1.09
N LEU A 13 -16.28 -2.33 2.05
CA LEU A 13 -16.70 -2.28 3.45
C LEU A 13 -16.49 -0.90 4.07
N ARG A 14 -15.32 -0.29 3.83
CA ARG A 14 -14.99 1.04 4.34
C ARG A 14 -15.93 2.11 3.79
N ASP A 15 -16.18 2.09 2.49
CA ASP A 15 -17.04 3.06 1.82
C ASP A 15 -18.50 2.89 2.26
N ALA A 16 -18.98 1.65 2.44
CA ALA A 16 -20.30 1.38 2.99
C ALA A 16 -20.45 1.89 4.45
N CYS A 17 -19.43 1.66 5.28
CA CYS A 17 -19.38 2.18 6.64
C CYS A 17 -19.41 3.72 6.65
N TRP A 18 -18.63 4.36 5.78
CA TRP A 18 -18.63 5.82 5.63
C TRP A 18 -20.01 6.35 5.22
N ALA A 19 -20.59 5.80 4.16
CA ALA A 19 -21.89 6.22 3.64
C ALA A 19 -23.04 6.00 4.64
N SER A 20 -22.88 5.03 5.54
CA SER A 20 -23.88 4.71 6.58
C SER A 20 -23.61 5.40 7.91
N GLU A 21 -22.54 6.20 8.02
CA GLU A 21 -22.09 6.82 9.26
C GLU A 21 -21.84 5.81 10.40
N VAL A 22 -21.41 4.60 10.05
CA VAL A 22 -21.09 3.53 10.99
C VAL A 22 -19.58 3.34 11.07
N GLN A 23 -19.04 3.30 12.29
CA GLN A 23 -17.64 2.96 12.50
C GLN A 23 -17.37 1.52 12.06
N TYR A 24 -16.34 1.31 11.24
CA TYR A 24 -15.99 -0.05 10.81
C TYR A 24 -15.48 -0.87 12.00
N PRO A 25 -15.88 -2.16 12.10
CA PRO A 25 -15.52 -2.99 13.24
C PRO A 25 -14.04 -3.40 13.19
N PRO A 26 -13.34 -3.46 14.35
CA PRO A 26 -12.00 -4.00 14.39
C PRO A 26 -12.02 -5.49 14.01
N MET A 27 -11.18 -5.90 13.06
CA MET A 27 -11.11 -7.29 12.62
C MET A 27 -9.72 -7.67 12.11
N THR A 28 -9.41 -8.96 12.26
CA THR A 28 -8.27 -9.60 11.58
C THR A 28 -8.79 -10.42 10.40
N TYR A 29 -8.12 -10.33 9.27
CA TYR A 29 -8.51 -11.04 8.07
C TYR A 29 -7.32 -11.71 7.36
N ALA A 30 -7.63 -12.75 6.58
CA ALA A 30 -6.68 -13.49 5.76
C ALA A 30 -7.08 -13.41 4.29
N ASP A 31 -6.09 -13.24 3.41
CA ASP A 31 -6.31 -13.14 1.97
C ASP A 31 -5.82 -14.42 1.27
N THR A 32 -6.77 -15.19 0.76
CA THR A 32 -6.49 -16.43 0.03
C THR A 32 -5.74 -16.19 -1.27
N LEU A 33 -5.83 -15.01 -1.89
CA LEU A 33 -5.03 -14.66 -3.07
C LEU A 33 -3.53 -14.63 -2.72
N VAL A 34 -3.18 -13.95 -1.63
CA VAL A 34 -1.80 -13.84 -1.15
C VAL A 34 -1.25 -15.20 -0.73
N MET A 35 -2.07 -15.99 -0.02
CA MET A 35 -1.69 -17.35 0.39
C MET A 35 -1.52 -18.27 -0.82
N SER A 36 -2.41 -18.19 -1.81
CA SER A 36 -2.31 -18.99 -3.04
C SER A 36 -1.08 -18.64 -3.87
N ARG A 37 -0.70 -17.35 -3.95
CA ARG A 37 0.55 -16.92 -4.61
C ARG A 37 1.82 -17.45 -3.95
N ARG A 38 1.76 -17.74 -2.64
CA ARG A 38 2.88 -18.36 -1.92
C ARG A 38 2.93 -19.87 -2.07
N GLU A 39 1.77 -20.50 -2.13
CA GLU A 39 1.67 -21.96 -2.11
C GLU A 39 1.66 -22.61 -3.50
N LEU A 40 1.08 -21.92 -4.48
CA LEU A 40 0.78 -22.48 -5.80
C LEU A 40 1.64 -21.78 -6.87
N ALA A 41 1.93 -22.52 -7.94
CA ALA A 41 2.57 -21.97 -9.14
C ALA A 41 1.56 -21.97 -10.29
N LEU A 42 0.73 -20.92 -10.36
CA LEU A 42 -0.32 -20.76 -11.37
C LEU A 42 -0.02 -19.59 -12.30
N ILE A 43 -0.53 -19.67 -13.53
CA ILE A 43 -0.46 -18.59 -14.52
C ILE A 43 -1.31 -17.37 -14.12
N SER A 44 -2.34 -17.59 -13.31
CA SER A 44 -3.28 -16.58 -12.82
C SER A 44 -3.81 -17.04 -11.47
N TYR A 45 -4.08 -16.08 -10.59
CA TYR A 45 -4.59 -16.33 -9.25
C TYR A 45 -5.98 -15.77 -9.03
N ARG A 46 -6.74 -15.48 -10.09
CA ARG A 46 -8.17 -15.15 -9.98
C ARG A 46 -8.91 -16.31 -9.31
N LEU A 47 -9.95 -15.97 -8.54
CA LEU A 47 -10.73 -16.92 -7.74
C LEU A 47 -11.10 -18.22 -8.47
N PRO A 48 -11.66 -18.19 -9.71
CA PRO A 48 -12.03 -19.41 -10.42
C PRO A 48 -10.84 -20.34 -10.70
N ILE A 49 -9.69 -19.76 -11.05
CA ILE A 49 -8.48 -20.50 -11.40
C ILE A 49 -7.88 -21.16 -10.16
N VAL A 50 -7.87 -20.45 -9.03
CA VAL A 50 -7.40 -20.99 -7.76
C VAL A 50 -8.34 -22.07 -7.24
N ALA A 51 -9.65 -21.84 -7.31
CA ALA A 51 -10.67 -22.81 -6.91
C ALA A 51 -10.52 -24.11 -7.72
N GLU A 52 -10.43 -24.01 -9.05
CA GLU A 52 -10.20 -25.15 -9.94
C GLU A 52 -8.90 -25.88 -9.61
N ALA A 53 -7.79 -25.16 -9.43
CA ALA A 53 -6.48 -25.76 -9.12
C ALA A 53 -6.46 -26.51 -7.77
N LEU A 54 -7.35 -26.16 -6.84
CA LEU A 54 -7.48 -26.78 -5.53
C LEU A 54 -8.67 -27.76 -5.44
N GLY A 55 -9.43 -27.96 -6.52
CA GLY A 55 -10.61 -28.83 -6.54
C GLY A 55 -11.79 -28.29 -5.71
N VAL A 56 -11.86 -26.97 -5.52
CA VAL A 56 -12.93 -26.28 -4.79
C VAL A 56 -14.09 -25.96 -5.73
N SER A 57 -15.31 -26.28 -5.30
CA SER A 57 -16.51 -25.98 -6.08
C SER A 57 -16.80 -24.48 -6.11
N LEU A 58 -17.08 -23.95 -7.31
CA LEU A 58 -17.57 -22.60 -7.52
C LEU A 58 -18.68 -22.64 -8.59
N PRO A 59 -19.92 -23.00 -8.20
CA PRO A 59 -20.98 -23.37 -9.13
C PRO A 59 -21.55 -22.19 -9.92
N GLN A 60 -21.58 -20.99 -9.34
CA GLN A 60 -21.95 -19.75 -10.02
C GLN A 60 -20.96 -18.63 -9.68
N HIS A 61 -20.05 -18.37 -10.61
CA HIS A 61 -19.22 -17.18 -10.56
C HIS A 61 -20.12 -15.93 -10.63
N HIS A 62 -19.90 -14.94 -9.76
CA HIS A 62 -20.66 -13.68 -9.59
C HIS A 62 -21.78 -13.65 -8.54
N ARG A 63 -22.04 -14.74 -7.82
CA ARG A 63 -22.86 -14.65 -6.59
C ARG A 63 -21.93 -14.53 -5.39
N ALA A 64 -22.10 -13.46 -4.62
CA ALA A 64 -21.26 -13.16 -3.46
C ALA A 64 -21.19 -14.32 -2.45
N GLU A 65 -22.28 -15.07 -2.28
CA GLU A 65 -22.32 -16.26 -1.42
C GLU A 65 -21.45 -17.41 -1.93
N ASP A 66 -21.46 -17.65 -3.25
CA ASP A 66 -20.69 -18.71 -3.89
C ASP A 66 -19.21 -18.35 -3.90
N ASP A 67 -18.88 -17.09 -4.16
CA ASP A 67 -17.51 -16.57 -4.09
C ASP A 67 -16.97 -16.66 -2.65
N ALA A 68 -17.76 -16.32 -1.64
CA ALA A 68 -17.39 -16.45 -0.23
C ALA A 68 -17.19 -17.93 0.18
N ALA A 69 -18.06 -18.83 -0.28
CA ALA A 69 -17.92 -20.27 -0.04
C ALA A 69 -16.64 -20.81 -0.69
N ALA A 70 -16.32 -20.38 -1.92
CA ALA A 70 -15.07 -20.75 -2.57
C ALA A 70 -13.84 -20.18 -1.86
N CYS A 71 -13.89 -18.94 -1.36
CA CYS A 71 -12.82 -18.39 -0.52
C CYS A 71 -12.54 -19.28 0.70
N ALA A 72 -13.61 -19.70 1.40
CA ALA A 72 -13.49 -20.61 2.54
C ALA A 72 -12.94 -21.99 2.12
N GLY A 73 -13.41 -22.55 1.00
CA GLY A 73 -12.92 -23.81 0.45
C GLY A 73 -11.43 -23.75 0.09
N ILE A 74 -10.98 -22.67 -0.54
CA ILE A 74 -9.56 -22.43 -0.88
C ILE A 74 -8.72 -22.38 0.40
N MET A 75 -9.17 -21.63 1.41
CA MET A 75 -8.47 -21.55 2.70
C MET A 75 -8.30 -22.94 3.34
N LEU A 76 -9.37 -23.75 3.37
CA LEU A 76 -9.34 -25.11 3.92
C LEU A 76 -8.41 -26.02 3.12
N ALA A 77 -8.43 -25.94 1.78
CA ALA A 77 -7.56 -26.73 0.92
C ALA A 77 -6.07 -26.36 1.11
N LEU A 78 -5.75 -25.08 1.26
CA LEU A 78 -4.39 -24.62 1.57
C LEU A 78 -3.94 -25.09 2.97
N ALA A 79 -4.83 -24.98 3.97
CA ALA A 79 -4.56 -25.46 5.33
C ALA A 79 -4.30 -26.97 5.36
N GLN A 80 -5.11 -27.75 4.66
CA GLN A 80 -4.97 -29.20 4.56
C GLN A 80 -3.64 -29.60 3.90
N ARG A 81 -3.24 -28.91 2.82
CA ARG A 81 -1.95 -29.17 2.14
C ARG A 81 -0.74 -28.93 3.04
N ARG A 82 -0.80 -27.91 3.90
CA ARG A 82 0.28 -27.56 4.85
C ARG A 82 0.14 -28.25 6.21
N GLY A 83 -0.93 -28.99 6.45
CA GLY A 83 -1.22 -29.62 7.75
C GLY A 83 -1.46 -28.61 8.87
N ALA A 84 -1.94 -27.40 8.55
CA ALA A 84 -2.24 -26.36 9.52
C ALA A 84 -3.66 -26.54 10.09
N ALA A 85 -3.82 -26.49 11.41
CA ALA A 85 -5.11 -26.60 12.08
C ALA A 85 -5.81 -25.24 12.23
N THR A 86 -5.05 -24.15 12.15
CA THR A 86 -5.59 -22.79 12.25
C THR A 86 -5.11 -21.89 11.10
N VAL A 87 -5.86 -20.82 10.83
CA VAL A 87 -5.47 -19.80 9.83
C VAL A 87 -4.15 -19.12 10.23
N ASN A 88 -3.91 -18.95 11.52
CA ASN A 88 -2.66 -18.38 12.03
C ASN A 88 -1.47 -19.30 11.76
N GLU A 89 -1.60 -20.60 12.05
CA GLU A 89 -0.58 -21.60 11.73
C GLU A 89 -0.27 -21.65 10.23
N LEU A 90 -1.32 -21.60 9.39
CA LEU A 90 -1.14 -21.54 7.93
C LEU A 90 -0.38 -20.27 7.53
N ALA A 91 -0.78 -19.12 8.06
CA ALA A 91 -0.12 -17.86 7.78
C ALA A 91 1.36 -17.90 8.22
N GLU A 92 1.65 -18.43 9.40
CA GLU A 92 3.03 -18.60 9.88
C GLU A 92 3.85 -19.52 8.97
N GLY A 93 3.31 -20.68 8.59
CA GLY A 93 3.97 -21.63 7.69
C GLY A 93 4.20 -21.09 6.28
N LEU A 94 3.34 -20.18 5.81
CA LEU A 94 3.50 -19.47 4.53
C LEU A 94 4.32 -18.16 4.67
N HIS A 95 4.76 -17.84 5.88
CA HIS A 95 5.38 -16.56 6.23
C HIS A 95 4.54 -15.36 5.79
N ILE A 96 3.23 -15.38 5.99
CA ILE A 96 2.30 -14.30 5.68
C ILE A 96 1.90 -13.58 6.95
N ARG A 97 1.86 -12.24 6.89
CA ARG A 97 1.24 -11.44 7.93
C ARG A 97 -0.23 -11.24 7.58
N LEU A 98 -1.11 -11.59 8.52
CA LEU A 98 -2.54 -11.31 8.40
C LEU A 98 -2.81 -9.81 8.44
N GLY A 99 -3.83 -9.39 7.70
CA GLY A 99 -4.30 -8.02 7.66
C GLY A 99 -5.16 -7.68 8.87
N CYS A 100 -5.14 -6.43 9.29
CA CYS A 100 -5.95 -5.95 10.40
C CYS A 100 -6.62 -4.63 10.04
N LEU A 101 -7.93 -4.57 10.25
CA LEU A 101 -8.71 -3.35 10.25
C LEU A 101 -8.92 -2.96 11.71
N ASN A 102 -8.51 -1.75 12.08
CA ASN A 102 -8.77 -1.19 13.40
C ASN A 102 -9.17 0.29 13.25
N PRO A 103 -10.20 0.75 13.94
CA PRO A 103 -10.65 2.14 13.86
C PRO A 103 -9.65 3.14 14.46
N ASP A 104 -8.91 2.73 15.49
CA ASP A 104 -8.03 3.63 16.26
C ASP A 104 -6.55 3.58 15.83
N SER A 105 -6.21 2.74 14.84
CA SER A 105 -4.82 2.56 14.42
C SER A 105 -4.69 2.58 12.91
N GLU A 106 -3.72 3.34 12.42
CA GLU A 106 -3.16 3.28 11.05
C GLU A 106 -2.37 1.97 10.82
N GLY A 107 -2.80 0.87 11.44
CA GLY A 107 -2.17 -0.44 11.34
C GLY A 107 -2.38 -1.09 9.97
N ASN A 108 -1.51 -2.04 9.63
CA ASN A 108 -1.46 -2.74 8.34
C ASN A 108 -2.84 -3.17 7.82
N LEU A 109 -3.38 -2.35 6.91
CA LEU A 109 -4.61 -2.58 6.18
C LEU A 109 -4.51 -3.73 5.18
N THR A 110 -3.37 -4.41 5.05
CA THR A 110 -3.10 -5.40 4.00
C THR A 110 -2.52 -6.70 4.55
N CYS A 111 -3.02 -7.82 4.02
CA CYS A 111 -2.31 -9.10 4.07
C CYS A 111 -1.12 -9.04 3.11
N TYR A 112 0.08 -9.40 3.58
CA TYR A 112 1.25 -9.49 2.71
C TYR A 112 2.18 -10.60 3.14
N ALA A 113 2.89 -11.16 2.17
CA ALA A 113 3.85 -12.18 2.43
C ALA A 113 5.17 -11.57 2.93
N ARG A 114 5.66 -12.06 4.07
CA ARG A 114 6.98 -11.75 4.59
C ARG A 114 8.04 -12.47 3.73
N PRO A 115 9.20 -11.85 3.48
CA PRO A 115 10.35 -12.55 2.94
C PRO A 115 10.79 -13.66 3.89
N LEU A 116 11.03 -14.87 3.35
CA LEU A 116 11.66 -15.98 4.06
C LEU A 116 13.05 -15.52 4.52
N GLY A 117 13.22 -15.30 5.83
CA GLY A 117 14.47 -14.78 6.42
C GLY A 117 14.31 -13.60 7.40
N SER A 118 13.11 -13.06 7.60
CA SER A 118 12.89 -11.96 8.56
C SER A 118 12.79 -12.47 10.01
N HIS A 119 13.94 -12.74 10.63
CA HIS A 119 14.09 -12.57 12.07
C HIS A 119 14.34 -11.08 12.33
N GLY A 120 13.33 -10.37 12.86
CA GLY A 120 13.42 -8.94 13.11
C GLY A 120 13.30 -8.08 11.85
N GLY A 121 12.90 -6.83 12.03
CA GLY A 121 12.97 -5.84 10.97
C GLY A 121 14.42 -5.72 10.51
N GLY A 122 14.72 -6.23 9.33
CA GLY A 122 15.88 -5.74 8.58
C GLY A 122 15.68 -4.25 8.29
N PRO A 123 16.75 -3.50 8.01
CA PRO A 123 16.64 -2.10 7.65
C PRO A 123 15.65 -2.00 6.50
N ARG A 124 14.63 -1.15 6.65
CA ARG A 124 13.97 -0.61 5.46
C ARG A 124 15.10 0.04 4.66
N PRO A 125 15.15 -0.09 3.32
CA PRO A 125 16.12 0.68 2.55
C PRO A 125 16.00 2.12 3.03
N ASP A 126 17.10 2.65 3.57
CA ASP A 126 17.13 4.02 4.04
C ASP A 126 16.94 4.91 2.80
N ALA A 127 16.24 6.01 2.98
CA ALA A 127 16.12 6.98 1.91
C ALA A 127 17.55 7.43 1.51
N PRO A 128 17.88 7.44 0.21
CA PRO A 128 19.20 7.84 -0.24
C PRO A 128 19.49 9.30 0.17
N ASP A 129 20.76 9.61 0.39
CA ASP A 129 21.18 10.99 0.59
C ASP A 129 20.97 11.78 -0.71
N ALA A 130 20.60 13.05 -0.58
CA ALA A 130 20.51 13.97 -1.70
C ALA A 130 21.84 14.02 -2.48
N ASN A 131 21.77 14.03 -3.81
CA ASN A 131 22.96 14.17 -4.65
C ASN A 131 23.58 15.57 -4.47
N PRO A 132 24.80 15.68 -3.92
CA PRO A 132 25.44 16.98 -3.68
C PRO A 132 25.91 17.66 -4.99
N ASN A 133 25.92 16.94 -6.11
CA ASN A 133 26.28 17.47 -7.43
C ASN A 133 25.05 17.72 -8.31
N ALA A 134 23.84 17.65 -7.75
CA ALA A 134 22.64 18.05 -8.48
C ALA A 134 22.66 19.55 -8.76
N ASP A 135 21.90 19.97 -9.78
CA ASP A 135 21.81 21.37 -10.17
C ASP A 135 21.21 22.21 -9.02
N PRO A 136 21.96 23.16 -8.44
CA PRO A 136 21.45 24.01 -7.37
C PRO A 136 20.32 24.96 -7.80
N GLU A 137 20.14 25.19 -9.11
CA GLU A 137 19.05 26.00 -9.65
C GLU A 137 17.75 25.19 -9.84
N HIS A 138 17.79 23.87 -9.62
CA HIS A 138 16.62 23.01 -9.76
C HIS A 138 15.55 23.34 -8.69
N PRO A 139 14.25 23.47 -9.04
CA PRO A 139 13.19 23.86 -8.09
C PRO A 139 13.07 22.96 -6.86
N LEU A 140 13.40 21.67 -7.03
CA LEU A 140 13.36 20.67 -5.96
C LEU A 140 14.69 20.55 -5.17
N TYR A 141 15.75 21.24 -5.57
CA TYR A 141 17.05 21.15 -4.91
C TYR A 141 16.97 21.61 -3.44
N GLY A 142 17.51 20.81 -2.53
CA GLY A 142 17.54 21.10 -1.09
C GLY A 142 16.19 20.94 -0.38
N GLN A 143 15.14 20.49 -1.08
CA GLN A 143 13.82 20.24 -0.48
C GLN A 143 13.80 18.91 0.26
N VAL A 144 13.02 18.82 1.35
CA VAL A 144 12.81 17.56 2.08
C VAL A 144 11.45 17.00 1.68
N MET A 145 11.49 15.88 0.95
CA MET A 145 10.33 15.30 0.28
C MET A 145 9.83 14.05 0.98
N VAL A 146 8.52 13.98 1.20
CA VAL A 146 7.87 12.76 1.71
C VAL A 146 6.79 12.33 0.74
N PHE A 147 6.83 11.05 0.39
CA PHE A 147 5.85 10.46 -0.52
C PHE A 147 4.74 9.76 0.28
N THR A 148 3.49 9.89 -0.15
CA THR A 148 2.34 9.20 0.45
C THR A 148 1.33 8.75 -0.60
N GLY A 149 0.51 7.76 -0.24
CA GLY A 149 -0.43 7.12 -1.15
C GLY A 149 0.20 6.10 -2.13
N ALA A 150 -0.62 5.61 -3.05
CA ALA A 150 -0.24 4.70 -4.13
C ALA A 150 0.28 5.50 -5.34
N LEU A 151 1.58 5.46 -5.54
CA LEU A 151 2.27 6.05 -6.68
C LEU A 151 2.28 5.06 -7.86
N ALA A 152 2.31 5.58 -9.09
CA ALA A 152 2.67 4.84 -10.29
C ALA A 152 4.13 4.35 -10.25
N LEU A 153 5.03 5.13 -9.65
CA LEU A 153 6.41 4.72 -9.38
C LEU A 153 6.54 3.84 -8.13
N THR A 154 7.54 2.96 -8.12
CA THR A 154 7.94 2.31 -6.87
C THR A 154 8.53 3.35 -5.90
N ARG A 155 8.44 3.07 -4.60
CA ARG A 155 8.95 4.00 -3.58
C ARG A 155 10.44 4.27 -3.73
N THR A 156 11.21 3.25 -4.08
CA THR A 156 12.65 3.35 -4.31
C THR A 156 12.95 4.24 -5.52
N GLU A 157 12.24 4.05 -6.63
CA GLU A 157 12.41 4.92 -7.80
C GLU A 157 12.09 6.38 -7.48
N ALA A 158 10.98 6.65 -6.79
CA ALA A 158 10.61 8.01 -6.39
C ALA A 158 11.69 8.67 -5.51
N TRP A 159 12.32 7.90 -4.61
CA TRP A 159 13.44 8.37 -3.81
C TRP A 159 14.70 8.60 -4.64
N ASP A 160 15.03 7.71 -5.56
CA ASP A 160 16.20 7.87 -6.44
C ASP A 160 16.05 9.09 -7.35
N TRP A 161 14.85 9.33 -7.88
CA TRP A 161 14.53 10.53 -8.66
C TRP A 161 14.60 11.81 -7.84
N ALA A 162 14.07 11.81 -6.61
CA ALA A 162 14.17 12.95 -5.72
C ALA A 162 15.64 13.25 -5.36
N ALA A 163 16.41 12.21 -5.01
CA ALA A 163 17.82 12.35 -4.67
C ALA A 163 18.65 12.82 -5.87
N SER A 164 18.35 12.37 -7.10
CA SER A 164 19.12 12.73 -8.30
C SER A 164 19.05 14.23 -8.60
N VAL A 165 17.92 14.88 -8.31
CA VAL A 165 17.72 16.33 -8.42
C VAL A 165 18.09 17.12 -7.16
N GLY A 166 18.70 16.47 -6.17
CA GLY A 166 19.22 17.12 -4.97
C GLY A 166 18.18 17.35 -3.86
N SER A 167 17.00 16.73 -3.97
CA SER A 167 16.05 16.67 -2.86
C SER A 167 16.48 15.60 -1.85
N GLN A 168 16.15 15.81 -0.58
CA GLN A 168 16.31 14.80 0.48
C GLN A 168 14.99 14.03 0.65
N PRO A 169 14.88 12.79 0.15
CA PRO A 169 13.75 11.95 0.48
C PRO A 169 13.77 11.56 1.97
N GLU A 170 12.60 11.56 2.61
CA GLU A 170 12.40 11.03 3.96
C GLU A 170 11.23 10.04 3.99
N GLU A 171 11.28 9.07 4.89
CA GLU A 171 10.19 8.11 5.07
C GLU A 171 8.99 8.75 5.78
N ASN A 172 9.23 9.67 6.72
CA ASN A 172 8.22 10.20 7.63
C ASN A 172 8.12 11.71 7.50
N VAL A 173 6.91 12.25 7.69
CA VAL A 173 6.72 13.70 7.77
C VAL A 173 7.33 14.21 9.09
N THR A 174 8.27 15.14 8.97
CA THR A 174 8.99 15.78 10.08
C THR A 174 8.83 17.30 10.03
N LYS A 175 9.42 18.01 11.01
CA LYS A 175 9.45 19.49 11.01
C LYS A 175 10.32 20.08 9.90
N ARG A 176 11.11 19.24 9.21
CA ARG A 176 11.97 19.65 8.11
C ARG A 176 11.32 19.40 6.75
N THR A 177 10.24 18.60 6.70
CA THR A 177 9.51 18.33 5.46
C THR A 177 9.00 19.63 4.86
N THR A 178 9.38 19.89 3.61
CA THR A 178 8.96 21.05 2.84
C THR A 178 7.97 20.67 1.76
N ILE A 179 8.01 19.42 1.27
CA ILE A 179 7.15 18.93 0.20
C ILE A 179 6.52 17.57 0.57
N LEU A 180 5.22 17.45 0.36
CA LEU A 180 4.47 16.20 0.42
C LEU A 180 3.96 15.83 -0.98
N VAL A 181 4.40 14.68 -1.50
CA VAL A 181 3.92 14.14 -2.78
C VAL A 181 2.84 13.10 -2.53
N ILE A 182 1.68 13.26 -3.17
CA ILE A 182 0.53 12.36 -3.01
C ILE A 182 0.25 11.60 -4.31
N GLY A 183 0.34 10.27 -4.25
CA GLY A 183 -0.14 9.38 -5.32
C GLY A 183 -1.47 8.73 -4.92
N ASN A 184 -2.55 9.04 -5.63
CA ASN A 184 -3.85 8.33 -5.62
C ASN A 184 -4.95 9.08 -6.41
N GLY A 185 -4.62 9.76 -7.51
CA GLY A 185 -5.60 10.56 -8.24
C GLY A 185 -6.00 11.87 -7.53
N PHE A 186 -5.18 12.33 -6.59
CA PHE A 186 -5.27 13.68 -6.04
C PHE A 186 -5.14 14.72 -7.17
N GLN A 187 -6.14 15.60 -7.31
CA GLN A 187 -6.18 16.62 -8.37
C GLN A 187 -5.75 18.02 -7.91
N GLY A 188 -5.24 18.17 -6.68
CA GLY A 188 -4.70 19.44 -6.19
C GLY A 188 -5.68 20.34 -5.44
N ASP A 189 -6.99 20.12 -5.57
CA ASP A 189 -7.99 21.13 -5.16
C ASP A 189 -8.76 20.82 -3.85
N SER A 190 -8.69 19.58 -3.33
CA SER A 190 -9.50 19.17 -2.19
C SER A 190 -8.65 18.61 -1.04
N MET A 191 -8.72 19.27 0.14
CA MET A 191 -8.14 18.74 1.39
C MET A 191 -8.89 17.49 1.90
N GLU A 192 -10.06 17.18 1.34
CA GLU A 192 -10.91 16.05 1.73
C GLU A 192 -10.37 14.70 1.20
N ASP A 193 -9.53 14.73 0.16
CA ASP A 193 -8.87 13.54 -0.41
C ASP A 193 -7.65 13.04 0.41
N PHE A 194 -7.29 13.75 1.48
CA PHE A 194 -6.14 13.48 2.35
C PHE A 194 -6.42 12.33 3.33
N GLN A 195 -6.77 11.14 2.83
CA GLN A 195 -7.14 10.00 3.67
C GLN A 195 -5.94 9.27 4.31
N THR A 196 -4.69 9.61 3.95
CA THR A 196 -3.49 8.93 4.47
C THR A 196 -2.99 9.54 5.79
N GLY A 197 -2.39 8.71 6.66
CA GLY A 197 -1.86 9.19 7.95
C GLY A 197 -0.78 10.25 7.84
N LYS A 198 0.09 10.14 6.81
CA LYS A 198 1.11 11.16 6.51
C LYS A 198 0.49 12.47 6.05
N ALA A 199 -0.57 12.39 5.25
CA ALA A 199 -1.33 13.55 4.79
C ALA A 199 -2.00 14.28 5.98
N LYS A 200 -2.64 13.56 6.90
CA LYS A 200 -3.17 14.13 8.16
C LYS A 200 -2.07 14.76 9.03
N LYS A 201 -0.92 14.11 9.13
CA LYS A 201 0.24 14.65 9.88
C LYS A 201 0.79 15.93 9.26
N ALA A 202 0.85 16.00 7.92
CA ALA A 202 1.27 17.20 7.21
C ALA A 202 0.26 18.34 7.39
N LEU A 203 -1.06 18.06 7.31
CA LEU A 203 -2.12 19.03 7.62
C LEU A 203 -1.98 19.58 9.05
N ALA A 204 -1.74 18.71 10.04
CA ALA A 204 -1.53 19.14 11.42
C ALA A 204 -0.25 19.98 11.62
N LEU A 205 0.72 19.90 10.72
CA LEU A 205 1.91 20.76 10.72
C LEU A 205 1.66 22.08 9.98
N LEU A 206 0.87 22.06 8.91
CA LEU A 206 0.36 23.25 8.22
C LEU A 206 -0.45 24.14 9.16
N GLU A 207 -1.37 23.55 9.94
CA GLU A 207 -2.14 24.26 10.98
C GLU A 207 -1.24 24.89 12.05
N LYS A 208 -0.06 24.32 12.30
CA LYS A 208 0.95 24.85 13.22
C LYS A 208 1.84 25.92 12.58
N GLY A 209 1.55 26.32 11.35
CA GLY A 209 2.26 27.37 10.61
C GLY A 209 3.52 26.89 9.90
N GLN A 210 3.73 25.57 9.76
CA GLN A 210 4.81 25.05 8.91
C GLN A 210 4.39 25.18 7.44
N GLN A 211 5.27 25.69 6.59
CA GLN A 211 5.04 25.73 5.16
C GLN A 211 5.37 24.35 4.57
N ILE A 212 4.33 23.61 4.19
CA ILE A 212 4.45 22.32 3.49
C ILE A 212 3.69 22.47 2.17
N GLU A 213 4.42 22.40 1.07
CA GLU A 213 3.84 22.34 -0.26
C GLU A 213 3.31 20.92 -0.50
N VAL A 214 2.09 20.81 -1.04
CA VAL A 214 1.52 19.53 -1.45
C VAL A 214 1.50 19.49 -2.96
N MET A 215 2.06 18.44 -3.53
CA MET A 215 2.09 18.22 -4.97
C MET A 215 1.53 16.84 -5.34
N THR A 216 0.96 16.76 -6.54
CA THR A 216 0.51 15.50 -7.13
C THR A 216 1.73 14.72 -7.64
N GLU A 217 1.54 13.41 -7.86
CA GLU A 217 2.54 12.61 -8.57
C GLU A 217 2.85 13.17 -9.97
N GLU A 218 1.85 13.69 -10.68
CA GLU A 218 2.03 14.29 -12.01
C GLU A 218 2.92 15.54 -11.95
N GLN A 219 2.67 16.45 -11.02
CA GLN A 219 3.49 17.65 -10.82
C GLN A 219 4.93 17.32 -10.44
N PHE A 220 5.13 16.27 -9.65
CA PHE A 220 6.46 15.76 -9.34
C PHE A 220 7.17 15.28 -10.61
N MET A 221 6.48 14.51 -11.45
CA MET A 221 7.04 14.00 -12.72
C MET A 221 7.32 15.12 -13.72
N GLU A 222 6.45 16.13 -13.82
CA GLU A 222 6.67 17.34 -14.64
C GLU A 222 7.93 18.08 -14.18
N SER A 223 8.07 18.28 -12.86
CA SER A 223 9.24 18.93 -12.26
C SER A 223 10.55 18.17 -12.52
N LEU A 224 10.50 16.85 -12.67
CA LEU A 224 11.66 16.03 -13.08
C LEU A 224 11.92 16.10 -14.59
N GLY A 225 10.87 16.23 -15.42
CA GLY A 225 10.94 16.24 -16.88
C GLY A 225 11.46 17.54 -17.47
N ASP A 226 11.23 18.68 -16.79
CA ASP A 226 11.77 19.98 -17.21
C ASP A 226 13.31 20.04 -17.13
N ALA A 227 13.95 19.12 -16.41
CA ALA A 227 15.41 18.95 -16.42
C ALA A 227 15.97 18.29 -17.70
N THR A 228 15.11 17.77 -18.59
CA THR A 228 15.50 17.10 -19.84
C THR A 228 15.33 17.92 -21.11
N SER A 229 14.94 19.20 -21.01
CA SER A 229 14.94 20.12 -22.15
C SER A 229 16.13 21.09 -22.06
N PRO A 230 17.29 20.78 -22.67
CA PRO A 230 18.31 21.79 -22.90
C PRO A 230 17.84 22.74 -24.01
N SER A 231 17.65 24.00 -23.63
CA SER A 231 17.83 25.23 -24.40
C SER A 231 17.11 25.38 -25.76
N MET A 232 16.33 26.45 -25.87
CA MET A 232 16.46 27.37 -27.01
C MET A 232 16.91 28.73 -26.49
#